data_AF-A0A8J7MKV5-F1
#
_entry.id   AF-A0A8J7MKV5-F1
#
_cell.length_a   1.000
_cell.length_b   1.000
_cell.length_c   1.000
_cell.angle_alpha   90.00
_cell.angle_beta   90.00
_cell.angle_gamma   90.00
#
_symmetry.space_group_name_H-M   'P 1'
#
loop_
_entity.id
_entity.type
_entity.pdbx_description
1 polymer ?
#
loop_
_entity_poly.entity_id
_entity_poly.type
_entity_poly.pdbx_seq_one_letter_code
_entity_poly.pdbx_strand_id
1 'polypeptide(L)'
;TADVLESNGSSSMASACSGSMALMDAGVPLTAPVSGIAMGLISDGTRAVVLSDILGDEDHLGDMDFKVTGTAEGICACQMDIKIDGLDYDLMATALKQARTGRLHILDLMNATIPTHNEDLKPHAPRIIRYEIPGDKIGAVIGPGGKIIQGIQADTGATITIEEENKKGIVFISGVGKETVDAALNIIKGIAAEAEVGEQYDAKVVSIMPYGAFVEFMPGKEGLLHVSEISWARIENVEDAVAVGDVLKVKLLAIDERTGKYKLSRKVLMDKPEGHVERPPRKPREDRAPRNNDRPRRNNDRDKR
;
A
#
# COMPACT_ATOMS: atom_id res chain seq x y z
N THR A 1 24.61 -8.06 9.08
CA THR A 1 25.69 -8.88 9.66
C THR A 1 26.35 -8.08 10.75
N ALA A 2 27.04 -8.73 11.70
CA ALA A 2 27.84 -8.06 12.70
C ALA A 2 29.27 -8.59 12.58
N ASP A 3 30.20 -7.71 12.22
CA ASP A 3 31.60 -8.05 12.02
C ASP A 3 32.40 -7.53 13.21
N VAL A 4 33.11 -8.43 13.89
CA VAL A 4 33.88 -8.12 15.10
C VAL A 4 35.29 -7.72 14.67
N LEU A 5 35.56 -6.41 14.71
CA LEU A 5 36.88 -5.86 14.34
C LEU A 5 37.87 -5.89 15.52
N GLU A 6 37.35 -5.80 16.75
CA GLU A 6 38.10 -5.87 18.00
C GLU A 6 37.31 -6.68 19.03
N SER A 7 38.00 -7.43 19.88
CA SER A 7 37.37 -8.24 20.91
C SER A 7 38.27 -8.36 22.13
N ASN A 8 37.89 -7.69 23.22
CA ASN A 8 38.47 -7.89 24.54
C ASN A 8 37.40 -8.13 25.63
N GLY A 9 36.15 -8.30 25.21
CA GLY A 9 34.99 -8.57 26.06
C GLY A 9 33.92 -9.26 25.24
N SER A 10 32.64 -9.07 25.58
CA SER A 10 31.56 -9.76 24.87
C SER A 10 31.19 -9.11 23.54
N SER A 11 31.79 -9.61 22.46
CA SER A 11 31.45 -9.23 21.09
C SER A 11 30.00 -9.59 20.71
N SER A 12 29.38 -10.59 21.36
CA SER A 12 27.97 -10.93 21.15
C SER A 12 27.03 -9.86 21.70
N MET A 13 27.33 -9.29 22.87
CA MET A 13 26.56 -8.18 23.43
C MET A 13 26.79 -6.88 22.65
N ALA A 14 28.03 -6.63 22.22
CA ALA A 14 28.34 -5.54 21.31
C ALA A 14 27.56 -5.66 19.98
N SER A 15 27.39 -6.87 19.46
CA SER A 15 26.60 -7.15 18.25
C SER A 15 25.10 -6.88 18.45
N ALA A 16 24.56 -7.15 19.63
CA ALA A 16 23.18 -6.80 19.95
C ALA A 16 22.97 -5.28 19.98
N CYS A 17 23.87 -4.54 20.63
CA CYS A 17 23.83 -3.08 20.69
C CYS A 17 23.98 -2.46 19.29
N SER A 18 25.02 -2.84 18.55
CA SER A 18 25.27 -2.31 17.20
C SER A 18 24.17 -2.72 16.22
N GLY A 19 23.62 -3.93 16.34
CA GLY A 19 22.47 -4.39 15.56
C GLY A 19 21.23 -3.54 15.80
N SER A 20 20.90 -3.21 17.05
CA SER A 20 19.81 -2.30 17.38
C SER A 20 20.00 -0.94 16.73
N MET A 21 21.20 -0.36 16.84
CA MET A 21 21.51 0.95 16.24
C MET A 21 21.49 0.92 14.72
N ALA A 22 22.03 -0.13 14.10
CA ALA A 22 22.07 -0.27 12.65
C ALA A 22 20.66 -0.43 12.06
N LEU A 23 19.76 -1.16 12.74
CA LEU A 23 18.36 -1.28 12.33
C LEU A 23 17.64 0.07 12.42
N MET A 24 17.87 0.83 13.50
CA MET A 24 17.31 2.17 13.65
C MET A 24 17.83 3.13 12.57
N ASP A 25 19.14 3.14 12.30
CA ASP A 25 19.72 3.94 11.21
C ASP A 25 19.22 3.49 9.83
N ALA A 26 18.96 2.20 9.63
CA ALA A 26 18.39 1.70 8.38
C ALA A 26 16.93 2.14 8.17
N GLY A 27 16.25 2.68 9.20
CA GLY A 27 14.84 3.08 9.16
C GLY A 27 13.87 1.96 9.53
N VAL A 28 14.34 0.92 10.22
CA VAL A 28 13.48 -0.17 10.70
C VAL A 28 12.72 0.31 11.95
N PRO A 29 11.38 0.25 11.97
CA PRO A 29 10.58 0.71 13.10
C PRO A 29 10.60 -0.32 14.24
N LEU A 30 11.71 -0.37 14.98
CA LEU A 30 11.81 -1.17 16.20
C LEU A 30 10.80 -0.67 17.24
N THR A 31 10.17 -1.59 17.97
CA THR A 31 9.26 -1.25 19.07
C THR A 31 10.00 -0.56 20.22
N ALA A 32 11.24 -0.96 20.49
CA ALA A 32 12.13 -0.31 21.44
C ALA A 32 13.61 -0.68 21.13
N PRO A 33 14.58 0.20 21.46
CA PRO A 33 16.00 -0.11 21.33
C PRO A 33 16.42 -1.17 22.36
N VAL A 34 17.41 -1.98 21.97
CA VAL A 34 17.90 -3.13 22.74
C VAL A 34 19.40 -2.98 22.99
N SER A 35 19.80 -3.11 24.25
CA SER A 35 21.21 -3.19 24.65
C SER A 35 21.51 -4.52 25.33
N GLY A 36 22.77 -4.93 25.31
CA GLY A 36 23.28 -6.12 25.95
C GLY A 36 24.46 -5.82 26.87
N ILE A 37 24.65 -6.65 27.88
CA ILE A 37 25.83 -6.60 28.76
C ILE A 37 26.27 -8.02 29.11
N ALA A 38 27.59 -8.23 29.19
CA ALA A 38 28.18 -9.45 29.72
C ALA A 38 28.58 -9.26 31.16
N MET A 39 28.33 -10.29 31.94
CA MET A 39 28.46 -10.28 33.38
C MET A 39 29.21 -11.54 33.78
N GLY A 40 30.04 -11.41 34.81
CA GLY A 40 30.77 -12.53 35.37
C GLY A 40 30.50 -12.66 36.85
N LEU A 41 30.90 -13.78 37.41
CA LEU A 41 30.84 -14.04 38.84
C LEU A 41 32.08 -14.82 39.24
N ILE A 42 32.71 -14.37 40.31
CA ILE A 42 33.84 -15.05 40.96
C ILE A 42 33.41 -15.40 42.39
N SER A 43 33.68 -16.63 42.80
CA SER A 43 33.32 -17.18 44.10
C SER A 43 34.50 -17.96 44.71
N ASP A 44 34.71 -17.81 46.01
CA ASP A 44 35.63 -18.67 46.78
C ASP A 44 34.90 -19.76 47.59
N GLY A 45 33.61 -19.95 47.33
CA GLY A 45 32.71 -20.84 48.08
C GLY A 45 32.10 -20.20 49.33
N THR A 46 32.63 -19.07 49.82
CA THR A 46 32.08 -18.31 50.95
C THR A 46 31.64 -16.90 50.57
N ARG A 47 32.32 -16.28 49.62
CA ARG A 47 32.07 -14.93 49.10
C ARG A 47 31.89 -15.04 47.60
N ALA A 48 30.99 -14.23 47.07
CA ALA A 48 30.79 -14.07 45.63
C ALA A 48 30.80 -12.60 45.25
N VAL A 49 31.38 -12.30 44.08
CA VAL A 49 31.42 -10.95 43.50
C VAL A 49 30.90 -11.04 42.07
N VAL A 50 30.00 -10.12 41.72
CA VAL A 50 29.46 -9.98 40.36
C VAL A 50 30.24 -8.90 39.63
N LEU A 51 30.79 -9.27 38.48
CA LEU A 51 31.53 -8.39 37.58
C LEU A 51 30.61 -7.89 36.46
N SER A 52 30.77 -6.64 36.06
CA SER A 52 30.00 -6.01 34.98
C SER A 52 30.90 -5.67 33.81
N ASP A 53 30.41 -5.96 32.60
CA ASP A 53 31.12 -5.78 31.34
C ASP A 53 32.47 -6.48 31.31
N ILE A 54 32.43 -7.80 31.50
CA ILE A 54 33.64 -8.61 31.70
C ILE A 54 34.56 -8.60 30.48
N LEU A 55 35.85 -8.58 30.78
CA LEU A 55 36.91 -8.83 29.83
C LEU A 55 37.04 -10.33 29.52
N GLY A 56 37.74 -10.67 28.44
CA GLY A 56 38.03 -12.06 28.08
C GLY A 56 38.75 -12.85 29.18
N ASP A 57 39.69 -12.21 29.89
CA ASP A 57 40.41 -12.83 31.01
C ASP A 57 39.50 -13.08 32.23
N GLU A 58 38.56 -12.16 32.49
CA GLU A 58 37.59 -12.27 33.59
C GLU A 58 36.56 -13.37 33.32
N ASP A 59 36.16 -13.56 32.06
CA ASP A 59 35.33 -14.69 31.61
C ASP A 59 36.05 -16.03 31.77
N HIS A 60 37.33 -16.07 31.38
CA HIS A 60 38.14 -17.29 31.47
C HIS A 60 38.36 -17.76 32.91
N LEU A 61 38.57 -16.80 33.83
CA LEU A 61 38.84 -17.07 35.24
C LEU A 61 37.58 -17.13 36.12
N GLY A 62 36.43 -16.68 35.60
CA GLY A 62 35.17 -16.63 36.33
C GLY A 62 34.48 -17.99 36.48
N ASP A 63 33.76 -18.14 37.60
CA ASP A 63 32.98 -19.33 37.96
C ASP A 63 31.62 -19.41 37.26
N MET A 64 31.15 -18.28 36.76
CA MET A 64 29.96 -18.18 35.94
C MET A 64 30.06 -16.94 35.07
N ASP A 65 29.58 -17.08 33.84
CA ASP A 65 29.40 -15.97 32.91
C ASP A 65 27.95 -15.95 32.41
N PHE A 66 27.39 -14.76 32.30
CA PHE A 66 26.05 -14.61 31.74
C PHE A 66 25.92 -13.33 30.93
N LYS A 67 25.14 -13.45 29.86
CA LYS A 67 24.88 -12.40 28.89
C LYS A 67 23.40 -12.04 28.96
N VAL A 68 23.10 -10.75 29.15
CA VAL A 68 21.72 -10.27 29.28
C VAL A 68 21.47 -9.18 28.25
N THR A 69 20.44 -9.38 27.44
CA THR A 69 20.01 -8.45 26.39
C THR A 69 18.55 -8.07 26.58
N GLY A 70 18.20 -6.79 26.37
CA GLY A 70 16.82 -6.34 26.52
C GLY A 70 16.58 -4.85 26.27
N THR A 71 15.33 -4.44 26.46
CA THR A 71 14.85 -3.05 26.38
C THR A 71 14.73 -2.42 27.77
N ALA A 72 14.41 -1.13 27.89
CA ALA A 72 14.22 -0.52 29.21
C ALA A 72 13.16 -1.24 30.09
N GLU A 73 12.19 -1.88 29.44
CA GLU A 73 11.04 -2.54 30.09
C GLU A 73 11.33 -3.98 30.53
N GLY A 74 12.27 -4.67 29.88
CA GLY A 74 12.46 -6.09 30.16
C GLY A 74 13.66 -6.73 29.47
N ILE A 75 13.84 -8.03 29.75
CA ILE A 75 14.85 -8.89 29.14
C ILE A 75 14.25 -9.53 27.90
N CYS A 76 14.97 -9.47 26.78
CA CYS A 76 14.63 -10.16 25.54
C CYS A 76 15.35 -11.49 25.42
N ALA A 77 16.58 -11.58 25.92
CA ALA A 77 17.37 -12.80 25.94
C ALA A 77 18.31 -12.83 27.15
N CYS A 78 18.49 -14.03 27.70
CA CYS A 78 19.46 -14.31 28.74
C CYS A 78 20.17 -15.61 28.39
N GLN A 79 21.50 -15.60 28.41
CA GLN A 79 22.35 -16.78 28.26
C GLN A 79 23.21 -16.89 29.51
N MET A 80 23.23 -18.05 30.15
CA MET A 80 23.99 -18.29 31.38
C MET A 80 24.81 -19.55 31.20
N ASP A 81 26.12 -19.45 31.44
CA ASP A 81 27.03 -20.58 31.53
C ASP A 81 27.59 -20.65 32.95
N ILE A 82 27.31 -21.76 33.63
CA ILE A 82 27.57 -21.95 35.05
C ILE A 82 28.61 -23.07 35.16
N LYS A 83 29.78 -22.75 35.72
CA LYS A 83 30.90 -23.69 35.85
C LYS A 83 31.02 -24.31 37.25
N ILE A 84 30.17 -23.87 38.19
CA ILE A 84 30.14 -24.34 39.58
C ILE A 84 28.78 -24.90 39.98
N ASP A 85 28.78 -25.85 40.93
CA ASP A 85 27.55 -26.40 41.48
C ASP A 85 26.95 -25.45 42.54
N GLY A 86 25.67 -25.10 42.35
CA GLY A 86 24.89 -24.39 43.37
C GLY A 86 25.10 -22.88 43.40
N LEU A 87 24.32 -22.15 42.60
CA LEU A 87 24.17 -20.70 42.73
C LEU A 87 22.95 -20.37 43.60
N ASP A 88 23.18 -19.57 44.62
CA ASP A 88 22.11 -19.05 45.46
C ASP A 88 21.16 -18.12 44.67
N TYR A 89 19.87 -18.23 44.95
CA TYR A 89 18.84 -17.47 44.24
C TYR A 89 18.97 -15.96 44.45
N ASP A 90 19.32 -15.53 45.67
CA ASP A 90 19.45 -14.11 46.00
C ASP A 90 20.69 -13.51 45.32
N LEU A 91 21.75 -14.29 45.18
CA LEU A 91 22.94 -13.92 44.41
C LEU A 91 22.61 -13.73 42.93
N MET A 92 21.89 -14.66 42.31
CA MET A 92 21.43 -14.53 40.92
C MET A 92 20.50 -13.32 40.72
N ALA A 93 19.58 -13.07 41.66
CA ALA A 93 18.72 -11.90 41.62
C ALA A 93 19.51 -10.59 41.72
N THR A 94 20.57 -10.57 42.54
CA THR A 94 21.50 -9.44 42.65
C THR A 94 22.28 -9.24 41.35
N ALA A 95 22.77 -10.32 40.76
CA ALA A 95 23.51 -10.29 39.50
C ALA A 95 22.65 -9.74 38.35
N LEU A 96 21.38 -10.15 38.25
CA LEU A 96 20.45 -9.64 37.24
C LEU A 96 20.07 -8.16 37.47
N LYS A 97 19.98 -7.70 38.73
CA LYS A 97 19.78 -6.27 39.04
C LYS A 97 20.98 -5.44 38.61
N GLN A 98 22.19 -5.91 38.87
CA GLN A 98 23.42 -5.25 38.43
C GLN A 98 23.51 -5.23 36.89
N ALA A 99 23.17 -6.34 36.24
CA ALA A 99 23.09 -6.42 34.78
C ALA A 99 22.06 -5.45 34.21
N ARG A 100 20.89 -5.29 34.84
CA ARG A 100 19.90 -4.28 34.44
C ARG A 100 20.49 -2.87 34.49
N THR A 101 21.18 -2.51 35.57
CA THR A 101 21.81 -1.18 35.70
C THR A 101 22.83 -0.94 34.59
N GLY A 102 23.74 -1.88 34.35
CA GLY A 102 24.75 -1.74 33.29
C GLY A 102 24.12 -1.69 31.89
N ARG A 103 23.11 -2.53 31.64
CA ARG A 103 22.38 -2.55 30.37
C ARG A 103 21.66 -1.23 30.08
N LEU A 104 21.02 -0.64 31.09
CA LEU A 104 20.38 0.69 30.96
C LEU A 104 21.41 1.79 30.73
N HIS A 105 22.56 1.73 31.40
CA HIS A 105 23.66 2.67 31.15
C HIS A 105 24.13 2.63 29.69
N ILE A 106 24.35 1.43 29.13
CA ILE A 106 24.70 1.27 27.71
C ILE A 106 23.57 1.80 26.81
N LEU A 107 22.31 1.50 27.14
CA LEU A 107 21.15 1.95 26.38
C LEU A 107 21.07 3.49 26.32
N ASP A 108 21.34 4.18 27.42
CA ASP A 108 21.33 5.64 27.49
C ASP A 108 22.40 6.25 26.57
N LEU A 109 23.60 5.65 26.53
CA LEU A 109 24.67 6.08 25.61
C LEU A 109 24.30 5.84 24.13
N MET A 110 23.66 4.71 23.83
CA MET A 110 23.14 4.42 22.49
C MET A 110 22.10 5.45 22.07
N ASN A 111 21.13 5.74 22.95
CA ASN A 111 20.06 6.71 22.71
C ASN A 111 20.58 8.14 22.56
N ALA A 112 21.66 8.49 23.26
CA ALA A 112 22.34 9.77 23.06
C ALA A 112 22.95 9.92 21.65
N THR A 113 23.21 8.81 20.97
CA THR A 113 23.76 8.78 19.60
C THR A 113 22.66 8.68 18.55
N ILE A 114 21.75 7.71 18.69
CA ILE A 114 20.61 7.48 17.81
C ILE A 114 19.34 7.37 18.67
N PRO A 115 18.62 8.48 18.89
CA PRO A 115 17.50 8.50 19.84
C PRO A 115 16.26 7.76 19.34
N THR A 116 16.08 7.68 18.02
CA THR A 116 14.98 6.97 17.37
C THR A 116 15.42 6.46 16.00
N HIS A 117 14.68 5.49 15.46
CA HIS A 117 14.81 5.06 14.08
C HIS A 117 14.55 6.21 13.09
N ASN A 118 15.20 6.15 11.94
CA ASN A 118 14.92 7.08 10.83
C ASN A 118 13.48 6.92 10.35
N GLU A 119 12.84 8.03 9.98
CA GLU A 119 11.44 8.04 9.52
C GLU A 119 11.21 7.20 8.26
N ASP A 120 12.25 7.04 7.44
CA ASP A 120 12.17 6.31 6.19
C ASP A 120 13.44 5.46 5.96
N LEU A 121 13.28 4.41 5.15
CA LEU A 121 14.38 3.54 4.74
C LEU A 121 15.38 4.31 3.86
N LYS A 122 16.66 3.90 3.89
CA LYS A 122 17.70 4.50 3.05
C LYS A 122 17.30 4.50 1.55
N PRO A 123 17.78 5.46 0.73
CA PRO A 123 17.38 5.58 -0.68
C PRO A 123 17.70 4.35 -1.54
N HIS A 124 18.74 3.60 -1.20
CA HIS A 124 19.16 2.39 -1.90
C HIS A 124 18.57 1.11 -1.29
N ALA A 125 17.77 1.22 -0.22
CA ALA A 125 17.16 0.06 0.39
C ALA A 125 16.06 -0.50 -0.53
N PRO A 126 16.00 -1.83 -0.72
CA PRO A 126 14.88 -2.45 -1.38
C PRO A 126 13.62 -2.26 -0.52
N ARG A 127 12.52 -1.93 -1.17
CA ARG A 127 11.22 -1.70 -0.55
C ARG A 127 10.23 -2.69 -1.11
N ILE A 128 9.27 -3.09 -0.29
CA ILE A 128 8.13 -3.91 -0.69
C ILE A 128 6.88 -3.23 -0.12
N ILE A 129 5.95 -2.84 -0.99
CA ILE A 129 4.66 -2.29 -0.61
C ILE A 129 3.58 -3.30 -0.96
N ARG A 130 2.67 -3.51 -0.01
CA ARG A 130 1.43 -4.26 -0.20
C ARG A 130 0.30 -3.28 -0.46
N TYR A 131 -0.35 -3.39 -1.62
CA TYR A 131 -1.49 -2.57 -2.00
C TYR A 131 -2.68 -3.47 -2.37
N GLU A 132 -3.87 -3.13 -1.88
CA GLU A 132 -5.08 -3.90 -2.12
C GLU A 132 -5.91 -3.25 -3.23
N ILE A 133 -6.35 -4.06 -4.19
CA ILE A 133 -7.24 -3.66 -5.27
C ILE A 133 -8.51 -4.53 -5.28
N PRO A 134 -9.65 -4.00 -5.77
CA PRO A 134 -10.84 -4.81 -5.99
C PRO A 134 -10.57 -5.99 -6.94
N GLY A 135 -11.19 -7.15 -6.70
CA GLY A 135 -10.94 -8.37 -7.48
C GLY A 135 -11.28 -8.25 -8.97
N ASP A 136 -12.28 -7.44 -9.32
CA ASP A 136 -12.66 -7.12 -10.70
C ASP A 136 -11.58 -6.29 -11.43
N LYS A 137 -10.68 -5.62 -10.71
CA LYS A 137 -9.60 -4.79 -11.26
C LYS A 137 -8.31 -5.57 -11.49
N ILE A 138 -8.18 -6.79 -10.98
CA ILE A 138 -6.98 -7.63 -11.18
C ILE A 138 -6.68 -7.79 -12.67
N GLY A 139 -7.70 -8.16 -13.46
CA GLY A 139 -7.56 -8.34 -14.91
C GLY A 139 -7.15 -7.05 -15.64
N ALA A 140 -7.58 -5.89 -15.16
CA ALA A 140 -7.23 -4.59 -15.74
C ALA A 140 -5.78 -4.21 -15.46
N VAL A 141 -5.28 -4.48 -14.24
CA VAL A 141 -3.88 -4.20 -13.87
C VAL A 141 -2.91 -5.15 -14.58
N ILE A 142 -3.27 -6.43 -14.73
CA ILE A 142 -2.46 -7.40 -15.50
C ILE A 142 -2.48 -7.04 -17.00
N GLY A 143 -3.68 -6.76 -17.53
CA GLY A 143 -3.91 -6.51 -18.95
C GLY A 143 -3.84 -7.78 -19.82
N PRO A 144 -4.20 -7.68 -21.11
CA PRO A 144 -4.18 -8.82 -22.02
C PRO A 144 -2.78 -9.44 -22.13
N GLY A 145 -2.64 -10.71 -21.75
CA GLY A 145 -1.37 -11.43 -21.77
C GLY A 145 -0.29 -10.87 -20.83
N GLY A 146 -0.67 -10.05 -19.83
CA GLY A 146 0.30 -9.42 -18.92
C GLY A 146 0.99 -8.18 -19.48
N LYS A 147 0.53 -7.64 -20.63
CA LYS A 147 1.19 -6.52 -21.30
C LYS A 147 1.26 -5.25 -20.44
N ILE A 148 0.21 -4.96 -19.66
CA ILE A 148 0.15 -3.74 -18.84
C ILE A 148 1.11 -3.87 -17.67
N ILE A 149 1.03 -4.94 -16.88
CA ILE A 149 1.94 -5.17 -15.75
C ILE A 149 3.41 -5.26 -16.20
N GLN A 150 3.69 -5.87 -17.36
CA GLN A 150 5.05 -5.88 -17.93
C GLN A 150 5.52 -4.49 -18.34
N GLY A 151 4.65 -3.66 -18.92
CA GLY A 151 4.95 -2.26 -19.24
C GLY A 151 5.29 -1.45 -18.00
N ILE A 152 4.49 -1.55 -16.93
CA ILE A 152 4.74 -0.84 -15.67
C ILE A 152 6.11 -1.24 -15.08
N GLN A 153 6.42 -2.53 -15.07
CA GLN A 153 7.72 -3.01 -14.56
C GLN A 153 8.89 -2.52 -15.43
N ALA A 154 8.73 -2.47 -16.75
CA ALA A 154 9.76 -1.96 -17.66
C ALA A 154 9.99 -0.44 -17.51
N ASP A 155 8.91 0.33 -17.33
CA ASP A 155 8.97 1.80 -17.22
C ASP A 155 9.50 2.26 -15.86
N THR A 156 9.18 1.53 -14.80
CA THR A 156 9.52 1.93 -13.41
C THR A 156 10.75 1.22 -12.87
N GLY A 157 11.09 0.04 -13.40
CA GLY A 157 12.11 -0.85 -12.82
C GLY A 157 11.64 -1.60 -11.57
N ALA A 158 10.38 -1.47 -11.17
CA ALA A 158 9.79 -2.23 -10.08
C ALA A 158 9.45 -3.67 -10.52
N THR A 159 9.38 -4.59 -9.56
CA THR A 159 8.80 -5.93 -9.72
C THR A 159 7.41 -5.94 -9.09
N ILE A 160 6.41 -6.42 -9.83
CA ILE A 160 5.01 -6.42 -9.41
C ILE A 160 4.50 -7.86 -9.44
N THR A 161 3.99 -8.32 -8.30
CA THR A 161 3.31 -9.62 -8.17
C THR A 161 1.89 -9.38 -7.67
N ILE A 162 0.92 -10.09 -8.22
CA ILE A 162 -0.49 -9.97 -7.83
C ILE A 162 -0.98 -11.34 -7.39
N GLU A 163 -1.53 -11.40 -6.18
CA GLU A 163 -2.15 -12.58 -5.60
C GLU A 163 -3.65 -12.32 -5.39
N GLU A 164 -4.48 -13.35 -5.53
CA GLU A 164 -5.92 -13.24 -5.25
C GLU A 164 -6.23 -13.85 -3.88
N GLU A 165 -6.66 -13.02 -2.93
CA GLU A 165 -7.09 -13.42 -1.59
C GLU A 165 -8.50 -12.90 -1.32
N ASN A 166 -9.42 -13.75 -0.87
CA ASN A 166 -10.76 -13.33 -0.43
C ASN A 166 -11.52 -12.45 -1.45
N LYS A 167 -11.42 -12.73 -2.75
CA LYS A 167 -12.00 -11.95 -3.87
C LYS A 167 -11.42 -10.54 -4.02
N LYS A 168 -10.23 -10.29 -3.48
CA LYS A 168 -9.46 -9.05 -3.61
C LYS A 168 -8.09 -9.37 -4.20
N GLY A 169 -7.55 -8.43 -4.97
CA GLY A 169 -6.20 -8.51 -5.50
C GLY A 169 -5.21 -7.90 -4.52
N ILE A 170 -4.23 -8.67 -4.06
CA ILE A 170 -3.12 -8.19 -3.26
C ILE A 170 -1.94 -7.97 -4.20
N VAL A 171 -1.58 -6.70 -4.41
CA VAL A 171 -0.48 -6.30 -5.26
C VAL A 171 0.75 -6.05 -4.40
N PHE A 172 1.79 -6.84 -4.61
CA PHE A 172 3.10 -6.65 -4.05
C PHE A 172 3.98 -5.92 -5.06
N ILE A 173 4.44 -4.73 -4.70
CA ILE A 173 5.32 -3.90 -5.51
C ILE A 173 6.66 -3.84 -4.79
N SER A 174 7.71 -4.35 -5.42
CA SER A 174 9.06 -4.32 -4.88
C SER A 174 10.04 -3.60 -5.81
N GLY A 175 11.03 -2.94 -5.25
CA GLY A 175 11.99 -2.17 -6.02
C GLY A 175 13.05 -1.51 -5.15
N VAL A 176 14.12 -1.04 -5.76
CA VAL A 176 15.19 -0.31 -5.07
C VAL A 176 14.77 1.14 -4.93
N GLY A 177 14.67 1.62 -3.69
CA GLY A 177 14.33 3.00 -3.41
C GLY A 177 12.85 3.33 -3.51
N LYS A 178 12.51 4.48 -2.94
CA LYS A 178 11.12 4.93 -2.80
C LYS A 178 10.50 5.31 -4.15
N GLU A 179 11.25 6.02 -4.98
CA GLU A 179 10.77 6.56 -6.27
C GLU A 179 10.29 5.46 -7.21
N THR A 180 11.04 4.35 -7.32
CA THR A 180 10.66 3.20 -8.15
C THR A 180 9.35 2.58 -7.71
N VAL A 181 9.18 2.34 -6.41
CA VAL A 181 7.96 1.70 -5.88
C VAL A 181 6.77 2.66 -5.93
N ASP A 182 6.96 3.93 -5.61
CA ASP A 182 5.91 4.95 -5.63
C ASP A 182 5.42 5.22 -7.07
N ALA A 183 6.32 5.23 -8.06
CA ALA A 183 5.95 5.37 -9.47
C ALA A 183 5.04 4.23 -9.94
N ALA A 184 5.42 2.98 -9.63
CA ALA A 184 4.61 1.81 -9.96
C ALA A 184 3.27 1.80 -9.21
N LEU A 185 3.29 2.15 -7.92
CA LEU A 185 2.09 2.26 -7.10
C LEU A 185 1.10 3.29 -7.65
N ASN A 186 1.58 4.46 -8.09
CA ASN A 186 0.73 5.52 -8.64
C ASN A 186 0.06 5.08 -9.95
N ILE A 187 0.76 4.34 -10.82
CA ILE A 187 0.16 3.81 -12.05
C ILE A 187 -0.91 2.77 -11.72
N ILE A 188 -0.62 1.83 -10.81
CA ILE A 188 -1.59 0.80 -10.38
C ILE A 188 -2.81 1.44 -9.71
N LYS A 189 -2.60 2.44 -8.85
CA LYS A 189 -3.68 3.24 -8.26
C LYS A 189 -4.52 3.91 -9.35
N GLY A 190 -3.91 4.48 -10.37
CA GLY A 190 -4.66 5.09 -11.49
C GLY A 190 -5.57 4.10 -12.21
N ILE A 191 -5.11 2.87 -12.43
CA ILE A 191 -5.88 1.80 -13.09
C ILE A 191 -6.98 1.26 -12.17
N ALA A 192 -6.67 1.06 -10.89
CA ALA A 192 -7.58 0.48 -9.90
C ALA A 192 -8.55 1.50 -9.30
N ALA A 193 -8.25 2.80 -9.37
CA ALA A 193 -9.07 3.85 -8.80
C ALA A 193 -10.48 3.77 -9.36
N GLU A 194 -11.47 3.78 -8.50
CA GLU A 194 -12.88 3.81 -8.89
C GLU A 194 -13.30 5.25 -9.16
N ALA A 195 -14.17 5.43 -10.15
CA ALA A 195 -14.69 6.76 -10.45
C ALA A 195 -15.83 7.05 -9.47
N GLU A 196 -15.68 8.08 -8.65
CA GLU A 196 -16.71 8.43 -7.66
C GLU A 196 -17.81 9.27 -8.31
N VAL A 197 -19.06 8.82 -8.13
CA VAL A 197 -20.22 9.54 -8.62
C VAL A 197 -20.33 10.86 -7.85
N GLY A 198 -20.27 11.97 -8.58
CA GLY A 198 -20.32 13.32 -8.03
C GLY A 198 -18.97 14.05 -8.03
N GLU A 199 -17.87 13.37 -8.32
CA GLU A 199 -16.55 14.01 -8.41
C GLU A 199 -16.34 14.70 -9.77
N GLN A 200 -15.45 15.70 -9.79
CA GLN A 200 -15.07 16.45 -10.99
C GLN A 200 -13.72 15.96 -11.49
N TYR A 201 -13.64 15.65 -12.79
CA TYR A 201 -12.42 15.19 -13.44
C TYR A 201 -12.07 16.09 -14.62
N ASP A 202 -10.78 16.25 -14.87
CA ASP A 202 -10.27 16.83 -16.13
C ASP A 202 -10.22 15.72 -17.17
N ALA A 203 -11.09 15.79 -18.19
CA ALA A 203 -11.26 14.75 -19.17
C ALA A 203 -10.85 15.19 -20.57
N LYS A 204 -10.09 14.35 -21.27
CA LYS A 204 -9.63 14.59 -22.63
C LYS A 204 -10.57 13.95 -23.65
N VAL A 205 -10.98 14.69 -24.67
CA VAL A 205 -11.84 14.16 -25.74
C VAL A 205 -11.06 13.18 -26.61
N VAL A 206 -11.48 11.92 -26.64
CA VAL A 206 -10.85 10.84 -27.43
C VAL A 206 -11.56 10.69 -28.77
N SER A 207 -12.89 10.71 -28.78
CA SER A 207 -13.68 10.61 -30.02
C SER A 207 -15.01 11.34 -29.90
N ILE A 208 -15.55 11.77 -31.04
CA ILE A 208 -16.84 12.47 -31.14
C ILE A 208 -17.81 11.61 -31.95
N MET A 209 -19.06 11.54 -31.50
CA MET A 209 -20.15 10.84 -32.18
C MET A 209 -21.38 11.76 -32.27
N PRO A 210 -22.36 11.47 -33.16
CA PRO A 210 -23.53 12.34 -33.35
C PRO A 210 -24.40 12.56 -32.10
N TYR A 211 -24.28 11.69 -31.10
CA TYR A 211 -25.08 11.74 -29.86
C TYR A 211 -24.27 12.18 -28.63
N GLY A 212 -22.96 12.43 -28.76
CA GLY A 212 -22.10 12.83 -27.65
C GLY A 212 -20.61 12.63 -27.94
N ALA A 213 -19.76 12.95 -26.97
CA ALA A 213 -18.32 12.76 -27.05
C ALA A 213 -17.85 11.70 -26.03
N PHE A 214 -16.89 10.87 -26.43
CA PHE A 214 -16.18 9.98 -25.50
C PHE A 214 -14.96 10.74 -24.98
N VAL A 215 -14.90 10.85 -23.66
CA VAL A 215 -13.82 11.55 -22.97
C VAL A 215 -13.14 10.59 -22.00
N GLU A 216 -11.81 10.57 -22.05
CA GLU A 216 -10.98 9.85 -21.09
C GLU A 216 -10.78 10.77 -19.88
N PHE A 217 -11.35 10.37 -18.74
CA PHE A 217 -11.35 11.17 -17.52
C PHE A 217 -10.43 10.58 -16.43
N MET A 218 -10.04 9.32 -16.60
CA MET A 218 -9.00 8.63 -15.82
C MET A 218 -8.24 7.69 -16.76
N PRO A 219 -6.96 7.35 -16.46
CA PRO A 219 -6.17 6.45 -17.30
C PRO A 219 -6.90 5.14 -17.61
N GLY A 220 -7.20 4.90 -18.88
CA GLY A 220 -7.89 3.67 -19.32
C GLY A 220 -9.40 3.64 -19.03
N LYS A 221 -10.01 4.74 -18.59
CA LYS A 221 -11.46 4.88 -18.40
C LYS A 221 -12.05 5.98 -19.27
N GLU A 222 -12.87 5.55 -20.21
CA GLU A 222 -13.65 6.44 -21.07
C GLU A 222 -15.10 6.54 -20.58
N GLY A 223 -15.62 7.77 -20.54
CA GLY A 223 -17.02 8.06 -20.25
C GLY A 223 -17.71 8.74 -21.42
N LEU A 224 -19.04 8.58 -21.49
CA LEU A 224 -19.87 9.23 -22.48
C LEU A 224 -20.36 10.57 -21.94
N LEU A 225 -19.97 11.66 -22.61
CA LEU A 225 -20.54 12.99 -22.45
C LEU A 225 -21.66 13.17 -23.49
N HIS A 226 -22.90 12.96 -23.06
CA HIS A 226 -24.07 13.07 -23.96
C HIS A 226 -24.31 14.52 -24.40
N VAL A 227 -24.82 14.75 -25.61
CA VAL A 227 -25.04 16.09 -26.17
C VAL A 227 -25.88 17.01 -25.27
N SER A 228 -26.83 16.45 -24.51
CA SER A 228 -27.67 17.22 -23.56
C SER A 228 -26.93 17.66 -22.29
N GLU A 229 -25.77 17.08 -22.01
CA GLU A 229 -24.96 17.30 -20.82
C GLU A 229 -23.70 18.14 -21.10
N ILE A 230 -23.51 18.62 -22.35
CA ILE A 230 -22.38 19.46 -22.75
C ILE A 230 -22.58 20.92 -22.32
N SER A 231 -23.78 21.48 -22.50
CA SER A 231 -24.08 22.89 -22.23
C SER A 231 -25.58 23.12 -21.99
N TRP A 232 -25.94 24.25 -21.36
CA TRP A 232 -27.32 24.72 -21.24
C TRP A 232 -27.90 25.26 -22.57
N ALA A 233 -27.04 25.64 -23.52
CA ALA A 233 -27.44 26.11 -24.84
C ALA A 233 -27.78 24.94 -25.78
N ARG A 234 -28.65 25.19 -26.77
CA ARG A 234 -28.97 24.19 -27.80
C ARG A 234 -27.77 24.04 -28.73
N ILE A 235 -27.13 22.89 -28.67
CA ILE A 235 -26.05 22.48 -29.56
C ILE A 235 -26.68 21.66 -30.69
N GLU A 236 -26.53 22.09 -31.95
CA GLU A 236 -27.03 21.36 -33.12
C GLU A 236 -26.06 20.26 -33.55
N ASN A 237 -24.74 20.51 -33.52
CA ASN A 237 -23.71 19.49 -33.72
C ASN A 237 -22.72 19.48 -32.57
N VAL A 238 -22.37 18.28 -32.09
CA VAL A 238 -21.40 18.09 -30.99
C VAL A 238 -20.01 18.66 -31.36
N GLU A 239 -19.66 18.60 -32.65
CA GLU A 239 -18.42 19.13 -33.23
C GLU A 239 -18.28 20.65 -33.07
N ASP A 240 -19.39 21.38 -32.93
CA ASP A 240 -19.37 22.83 -32.73
C ASP A 240 -19.03 23.22 -31.27
N ALA A 241 -19.10 22.26 -30.33
CA ALA A 241 -18.97 22.51 -28.89
C ALA A 241 -17.74 21.87 -28.25
N VAL A 242 -17.19 20.81 -28.83
CA VAL A 242 -16.01 20.08 -28.33
C VAL A 242 -15.18 19.56 -29.51
N ALA A 243 -13.86 19.70 -29.45
CA ALA A 243 -12.94 19.13 -30.44
C ALA A 243 -12.20 17.91 -29.88
N VAL A 244 -11.77 17.01 -30.77
CA VAL A 244 -10.93 15.86 -30.38
C VAL A 244 -9.59 16.39 -29.84
N GLY A 245 -9.21 15.94 -28.65
CA GLY A 245 -8.00 16.37 -27.96
C GLY A 245 -8.22 17.49 -26.92
N ASP A 246 -9.39 18.11 -26.87
CA ASP A 246 -9.70 19.13 -25.85
C ASP A 246 -9.74 18.53 -24.44
N VAL A 247 -9.27 19.30 -23.46
CA VAL A 247 -9.36 18.96 -22.03
C VAL A 247 -10.48 19.77 -21.39
N LEU A 248 -11.47 19.09 -20.82
CA LEU A 248 -12.70 19.67 -20.28
C LEU A 248 -12.90 19.22 -18.83
N LYS A 249 -13.37 20.11 -17.95
CA LYS A 249 -13.87 19.70 -16.62
C LYS A 249 -15.25 19.06 -16.75
N VAL A 250 -15.40 17.84 -16.27
CA VAL A 250 -16.65 17.07 -16.29
C VAL A 250 -16.94 16.44 -14.93
N LYS A 251 -18.22 16.31 -14.58
CA LYS A 251 -18.68 15.65 -13.36
C LYS A 251 -19.24 14.27 -13.68
N LEU A 252 -18.87 13.25 -12.91
CA LEU A 252 -19.50 11.92 -13.04
C LEU A 252 -20.90 11.95 -12.42
N LEU A 253 -21.93 11.69 -13.23
CA LEU A 253 -23.33 11.69 -12.76
C LEU A 253 -23.81 10.33 -12.30
N ALA A 254 -23.43 9.28 -13.02
CA ALA A 254 -23.82 7.91 -12.71
C ALA A 254 -22.93 6.93 -13.46
N ILE A 255 -22.81 5.73 -12.91
CA ILE A 255 -22.25 4.56 -13.59
C ILE A 255 -23.44 3.71 -14.05
N ASP A 256 -23.52 3.41 -15.34
CA ASP A 256 -24.58 2.57 -15.89
C ASP A 256 -24.31 1.10 -15.50
N GLU A 257 -24.97 0.60 -14.47
CA GLU A 257 -24.75 -0.75 -13.89
C GLU A 257 -24.87 -1.89 -14.90
N ARG A 258 -25.60 -1.67 -16.01
CA ARG A 258 -25.84 -2.70 -17.04
C ARG A 258 -24.76 -2.75 -18.12
N THR A 259 -24.04 -1.66 -18.32
CA THR A 259 -23.03 -1.52 -19.39
C THR A 259 -21.64 -1.15 -18.88
N GLY A 260 -21.51 -0.82 -17.59
CA GLY A 260 -20.27 -0.33 -16.99
C GLY A 260 -19.83 1.05 -17.50
N LYS A 261 -20.69 1.75 -18.26
CA LYS A 261 -20.34 3.02 -18.90
C LYS A 261 -20.54 4.19 -17.95
N TYR A 262 -19.56 5.09 -17.91
CA TYR A 262 -19.57 6.30 -17.10
C TYR A 262 -20.38 7.40 -17.80
N LYS A 263 -21.40 7.96 -17.13
CA LYS A 263 -22.18 9.11 -17.62
C LYS A 263 -21.59 10.38 -17.05
N LEU A 264 -21.03 11.21 -17.92
CA LEU A 264 -20.35 12.46 -17.56
C LEU A 264 -21.22 13.66 -17.95
N SER A 265 -21.11 14.74 -17.18
CA SER A 265 -21.79 16.01 -17.49
C SER A 265 -20.89 17.21 -17.24
N ARG A 266 -20.86 18.11 -18.22
CA ARG A 266 -20.23 19.43 -18.13
C ARG A 266 -21.25 20.49 -17.70
N LYS A 267 -22.51 20.30 -18.07
CA LYS A 267 -23.63 21.21 -17.79
C LYS A 267 -23.83 21.47 -16.29
N VAL A 268 -23.65 20.47 -15.44
CA VAL A 268 -23.80 20.59 -13.98
C VAL A 268 -22.72 21.49 -13.34
N LEU A 269 -21.62 21.74 -14.06
CA LEU A 269 -20.54 22.63 -13.63
C LEU A 269 -20.68 24.06 -14.17
N MET A 270 -21.65 24.31 -15.05
CA MET A 270 -21.92 25.63 -15.60
C MET A 270 -23.06 26.30 -14.82
N ASP A 271 -22.88 27.58 -14.46
CA ASP A 271 -23.91 28.37 -13.79
C ASP A 271 -25.22 28.35 -14.57
N LYS A 272 -26.31 28.05 -13.86
CA LYS A 272 -27.64 27.94 -14.43
C LYS A 272 -28.09 29.33 -14.91
N PRO A 273 -28.34 29.54 -16.21
CA PRO A 273 -28.80 30.84 -16.69
C PRO A 273 -30.17 31.19 -16.07
N GLU A 274 -30.34 32.42 -15.58
CA GLU A 274 -31.62 32.92 -15.05
C GLU A 274 -32.72 32.74 -16.12
N GLY A 275 -33.71 31.89 -15.84
CA GLY A 275 -34.85 31.63 -16.74
C GLY A 275 -34.91 30.26 -17.43
N HIS A 276 -33.99 29.31 -17.13
CA HIS A 276 -34.07 27.98 -17.74
C HIS A 276 -35.21 27.14 -17.17
N VAL A 277 -36.29 27.01 -17.96
CA VAL A 277 -37.43 26.13 -17.67
C VAL A 277 -37.05 24.69 -18.04
N GLU A 278 -36.97 23.83 -17.02
CA GLU A 278 -36.76 22.39 -17.21
C GLU A 278 -37.94 21.81 -18.00
N ARG A 279 -37.67 21.21 -19.16
CA ARG A 279 -38.74 20.61 -19.96
C ARG A 279 -39.31 19.39 -19.21
N PRO A 280 -40.64 19.27 -19.08
CA PRO A 280 -41.23 18.07 -18.50
C PRO A 280 -40.82 16.83 -19.33
N PRO A 281 -40.65 15.67 -18.68
CA PRO A 281 -40.26 14.44 -19.35
C PRO A 281 -41.22 14.17 -20.52
N ARG A 282 -40.65 13.81 -21.67
CA ARG A 282 -41.40 13.50 -22.88
C ARG A 282 -42.34 12.32 -22.53
N LYS A 283 -43.65 12.56 -22.53
CA LYS A 283 -44.64 11.49 -22.30
C LYS A 283 -44.32 10.30 -23.22
N PRO A 284 -44.38 9.04 -22.73
CA PRO A 284 -44.26 7.87 -23.58
C PRO A 284 -45.21 8.02 -24.76
N ARG A 285 -44.74 7.72 -25.98
CA ARG A 285 -45.62 7.59 -27.14
C ARG A 285 -46.66 6.53 -26.78
N GLU A 286 -47.90 6.95 -26.57
CA GLU A 286 -49.03 6.03 -26.50
C GLU A 286 -49.03 5.16 -27.76
N ASP A 287 -49.09 3.86 -27.54
CA ASP A 287 -49.15 2.84 -28.57
C ASP A 287 -50.27 3.19 -29.57
N ARG A 288 -49.87 3.41 -30.82
CA ARG A 288 -50.83 3.47 -31.93
C ARG A 288 -51.62 2.16 -31.93
N ALA A 289 -52.92 2.27 -31.68
CA ALA A 289 -53.88 1.18 -31.72
C ALA A 289 -53.69 0.29 -32.98
N PRO A 290 -53.85 -1.04 -32.85
CA PRO A 290 -53.70 -1.95 -33.97
C PRO A 290 -54.79 -1.67 -35.02
N ARG A 291 -54.35 -1.43 -36.26
CA ARG A 291 -55.22 -1.21 -37.40
C ARG A 291 -55.97 -2.51 -37.68
N ASN A 292 -57.25 -2.54 -37.33
CA ASN A 292 -58.16 -3.66 -37.56
C ASN A 292 -58.16 -4.03 -39.05
N ASN A 293 -57.64 -5.20 -39.40
CA ASN A 293 -57.55 -5.70 -40.77
C ASN A 293 -58.56 -6.84 -40.93
N ASP A 294 -59.84 -6.50 -40.86
CA ASP A 294 -60.93 -7.39 -41.26
C ASP A 294 -60.90 -7.56 -42.78
N ARG A 295 -60.26 -8.63 -43.25
CA ARG A 295 -60.48 -9.17 -44.60
C ARG A 295 -61.11 -10.57 -44.47
N PRO A 296 -62.26 -10.83 -45.11
CA PRO A 296 -62.93 -12.13 -45.01
C PRO A 296 -62.09 -13.24 -45.67
N ARG A 297 -61.94 -14.36 -44.94
CA ARG A 297 -61.39 -15.62 -45.47
C ARG A 297 -62.26 -16.11 -46.62
N ARG A 298 -61.70 -16.12 -47.83
CA ARG A 298 -62.29 -16.81 -48.98
C ARG A 298 -61.80 -18.25 -48.97
N ASN A 299 -62.73 -19.18 -48.77
CA ASN A 299 -62.58 -20.61 -49.04
C ASN A 299 -61.93 -20.80 -50.42
N ASN A 300 -60.97 -21.72 -50.49
CA ASN A 300 -60.86 -22.58 -51.66
C ASN A 300 -60.23 -23.92 -51.27
N ASP A 301 -61.09 -24.93 -51.26
CA ASP A 301 -60.76 -26.32 -51.52
C ASP A 301 -59.85 -26.46 -52.75
N ARG A 302 -58.91 -27.41 -52.65
CA ARG A 302 -58.62 -28.48 -53.62
C ARG A 302 -57.13 -28.86 -53.47
N ASP A 303 -56.81 -29.99 -52.87
CA ASP A 303 -56.92 -31.34 -53.46
C ASP A 303 -55.81 -31.59 -54.51
N LYS A 304 -55.07 -32.67 -54.23
CA LYS A 304 -54.29 -33.55 -55.13
C LYS A 304 -52.78 -33.34 -55.39
N ARG A 305 -52.11 -34.39 -54.90
CA ARG A 305 -50.99 -35.18 -55.45
C ARG A 305 -49.59 -34.82 -55.01
#